data_AF-A0A453BKU7-F1
#
_entry.id   AF-A0A453BKU7-F1
#
_cell.length_a   1.000
_cell.length_b   1.000
_cell.length_c   1.000
_cell.angle_alpha   90.00
_cell.angle_beta   90.00
_cell.angle_gamma   90.00
#
_symmetry.space_group_name_H-M   'P 1'
#
loop_
_entity.id
_entity.type
_entity.pdbx_description
1 polymer ?
#
loop_
_entity_poly.entity_id
_entity_poly.type
_entity_poly.pdbx_seq_one_letter_code
_entity_poly.pdbx_strand_id
1 'polypeptide(L)'
;MASLSSPWVEWAGEYTKAAQAEALPPNEWAARVATAAAAAGERGDVQFSAGLAEMLARVVLSGESSGAAPAAAWKYAEAALAARLASPALLLTLLSSRVIPQRVARPTAYRLYLELLRRHGFKLCFQMKAANSNKIRQLIDDNLNLSQIFGFSACEPGVFIVEFVLCILWQLVDTALDDESLLELTPEKKAQWPTRPQDISAFEVSFSEQKPEKIEKLQRMNSVITIELIGHLLHNKANSVGTIHLSVTITCGKLIHLTSFDDVLGSISAVDSR
;
A
#
# COMPACT_ATOMS: atom_id res chain seq x y z
N MET A 1 -19.65 -9.17 8.34
CA MET A 1 -19.43 -10.37 9.16
C MET A 1 -18.52 -10.00 10.30
N ALA A 2 -18.90 -10.23 11.55
CA ALA A 2 -18.05 -9.94 12.71
C ALA A 2 -16.81 -10.84 12.62
N SER A 3 -15.64 -10.28 12.30
CA SER A 3 -14.39 -11.00 12.49
C SER A 3 -14.29 -11.27 13.99
N LEU A 4 -14.30 -12.53 14.40
CA LEU A 4 -13.82 -12.93 15.72
C LEU A 4 -12.35 -12.51 15.78
N SER A 5 -12.09 -11.27 16.19
CA SER A 5 -10.74 -10.81 16.38
C SER A 5 -10.15 -11.62 17.52
N SER A 6 -9.01 -12.25 17.24
CA SER A 6 -8.36 -13.08 18.24
C SER A 6 -8.10 -12.21 19.49
N PRO A 7 -8.38 -12.70 20.71
CA PRO A 7 -8.29 -11.89 21.93
C PRO A 7 -6.95 -11.16 22.10
N TRP A 8 -5.85 -11.73 21.59
CA TRP A 8 -4.54 -11.11 21.63
C TRP A 8 -4.41 -9.91 20.67
N VAL A 9 -5.14 -9.90 19.55
CA VAL A 9 -5.15 -8.78 18.59
C VAL A 9 -5.89 -7.58 19.17
N GLU A 10 -7.01 -7.82 19.86
CA GLU A 10 -7.72 -6.75 20.59
C GLU A 10 -6.87 -6.18 21.72
N TRP A 11 -6.23 -7.05 22.50
CA TRP A 11 -5.24 -6.62 23.50
C TRP A 11 -4.10 -5.80 22.86
N ALA A 12 -3.57 -6.22 21.72
CA ALA A 12 -2.52 -5.49 21.02
C ALA A 12 -2.99 -4.11 20.55
N GLY A 13 -4.26 -3.96 20.18
CA GLY A 13 -4.88 -2.68 19.86
C GLY A 13 -4.90 -1.72 21.05
N GLU A 14 -5.40 -2.17 22.19
CA GLU A 14 -5.41 -1.36 23.42
C GLU A 14 -3.99 -1.04 23.91
N TYR A 15 -3.08 -2.02 23.84
CA TYR A 15 -1.68 -1.81 24.19
C TYR A 15 -0.99 -0.80 23.26
N THR A 16 -1.34 -0.76 21.97
CA THR A 16 -0.80 0.22 21.02
C THR A 16 -1.27 1.64 21.37
N LYS A 17 -2.54 1.81 21.78
CA LYS A 17 -3.06 3.11 22.24
C LYS A 17 -2.32 3.60 23.49
N ALA A 18 -2.13 2.72 24.48
CA ALA A 18 -1.38 3.04 25.69
C ALA A 18 0.08 3.40 25.36
N ALA A 19 0.75 2.60 24.52
CA ALA A 19 2.11 2.84 24.07
C ALA A 19 2.26 4.19 23.34
N GLN A 20 1.26 4.58 22.54
CA GLN A 20 1.24 5.91 21.89
C GLN A 20 1.13 7.04 22.92
N ALA A 21 0.27 6.90 23.94
CA ALA A 21 0.10 7.91 24.99
C ALA A 21 1.37 8.06 25.85
N GLU A 22 2.06 6.96 26.13
CA GLU A 22 3.29 6.92 26.93
C GLU A 22 4.56 7.14 26.11
N ALA A 23 4.44 7.36 24.79
CA ALA A 23 5.57 7.48 23.86
C ALA A 23 6.59 6.32 23.96
N LEU A 24 6.09 5.10 24.15
CA LEU A 24 6.92 3.91 24.29
C LEU A 24 7.76 3.66 23.02
N PRO A 25 9.02 3.23 23.13
CA PRO A 25 9.82 2.89 21.97
C PRO A 25 9.16 1.78 21.11
N PRO A 26 9.01 1.95 19.78
CA PRO A 26 8.32 0.98 18.92
C PRO A 26 8.94 -0.42 18.91
N ASN A 27 10.25 -0.53 19.14
CA ASN A 27 10.98 -1.79 19.27
C ASN A 27 10.60 -2.54 20.56
N GLU A 28 10.43 -1.83 21.68
CA GLU A 28 9.99 -2.42 22.95
C GLU A 28 8.54 -2.87 22.86
N TRP A 29 7.68 -2.05 22.25
CA TRP A 29 6.30 -2.43 21.92
C TRP A 29 6.28 -3.72 21.08
N ALA A 30 7.08 -3.79 20.01
CA ALA A 30 7.11 -4.95 19.12
C ALA A 30 7.57 -6.21 19.86
N ALA A 31 8.57 -6.12 20.73
CA ALA A 31 9.04 -7.24 21.54
C ALA A 31 7.94 -7.76 22.49
N ARG A 32 7.16 -6.86 23.09
CA ARG A 32 6.06 -7.22 23.99
C ARG A 32 4.88 -7.84 23.24
N VAL A 33 4.51 -7.28 22.08
CA VAL A 33 3.50 -7.88 21.19
C VAL A 33 3.93 -9.24 20.68
N ALA A 34 5.21 -9.41 20.32
CA ALA A 34 5.76 -10.71 19.90
C ALA A 34 5.64 -11.75 21.02
N THR A 35 5.92 -11.37 22.26
CA THR A 35 5.80 -12.25 23.43
C THR A 35 4.35 -12.65 23.68
N ALA A 36 3.41 -11.71 23.58
CA ALA A 36 1.98 -11.96 23.72
C ALA A 36 1.44 -12.88 22.61
N ALA A 37 1.86 -12.65 21.37
CA ALA A 37 1.48 -13.49 20.24
C ALA A 37 2.05 -14.92 20.36
N ALA A 38 3.28 -15.06 20.84
CA ALA A 38 3.88 -16.37 21.13
C ALA A 38 3.13 -17.11 22.25
N ALA A 39 2.73 -16.40 23.31
CA ALA A 39 1.97 -16.96 24.43
C ALA A 39 0.54 -17.37 24.03
N ALA A 40 -0.06 -16.66 23.05
CA ALA A 40 -1.39 -16.97 22.54
C ALA A 40 -1.44 -18.28 21.74
N GLY A 41 -0.30 -18.81 21.27
CA GLY A 41 -0.17 -20.20 20.85
C GLY A 41 -1.11 -20.64 19.72
N GLU A 42 -1.53 -19.75 18.82
CA GLU A 42 -2.25 -20.15 17.60
C GLU A 42 -1.27 -20.90 16.68
N ARG A 43 -1.44 -22.23 16.61
CA ARG A 43 -0.59 -23.18 15.88
C ARG A 43 -0.34 -22.71 14.43
N GLY A 44 0.84 -22.12 14.19
CA GLY A 44 1.35 -21.77 12.86
C GLY A 44 1.14 -20.32 12.40
N ASP A 45 0.38 -19.50 13.13
CA ASP A 45 -0.15 -18.20 12.65
C ASP A 45 0.57 -16.94 13.19
N VAL A 46 1.60 -17.10 14.02
CA VAL A 46 2.28 -15.98 14.71
C VAL A 46 3.08 -15.08 13.76
N GLN A 47 3.60 -15.65 12.67
CA GLN A 47 4.37 -14.88 11.68
C GLN A 47 3.43 -14.28 10.63
N PHE A 48 3.55 -12.97 10.40
CA PHE A 48 2.73 -12.20 9.44
C PHE A 48 1.23 -12.21 9.74
N SER A 49 0.82 -12.03 10.99
CA SER A 49 -0.60 -12.00 11.39
C SER A 49 -1.42 -11.02 10.55
N ALA A 50 -2.49 -11.55 9.94
CA ALA A 50 -3.48 -10.75 9.22
C ALA A 50 -4.25 -9.82 10.16
N GLY A 51 -4.69 -10.33 11.31
CA GLY A 51 -5.45 -9.56 12.28
C GLY A 51 -4.65 -8.38 12.85
N LEU A 52 -3.35 -8.57 13.08
CA LEU A 52 -2.48 -7.47 13.51
C LEU A 52 -2.32 -6.41 12.41
N ALA A 53 -2.21 -6.81 11.13
CA ALA A 53 -2.16 -5.88 10.00
C ALA A 53 -3.46 -5.07 9.87
N GLU A 54 -4.62 -5.71 9.96
CA GLU A 54 -5.93 -5.03 9.95
C GLU A 54 -6.09 -4.05 11.12
N MET A 55 -5.67 -4.46 12.33
CA MET A 55 -5.68 -3.61 13.51
C MET A 55 -4.77 -2.38 13.33
N LEU A 56 -3.53 -2.57 12.89
CA LEU A 56 -2.58 -1.48 12.65
C LEU A 56 -3.07 -0.54 11.56
N ALA A 57 -3.65 -1.05 10.46
CA ALA A 57 -4.27 -0.22 9.43
C ALA A 57 -5.37 0.67 10.01
N ARG A 58 -6.25 0.11 10.85
CA ARG A 58 -7.27 0.90 11.55
C ARG A 58 -6.65 1.98 12.46
N VAL A 59 -5.64 1.64 13.26
CA VAL A 59 -4.97 2.60 14.16
C VAL A 59 -4.30 3.73 13.37
N VAL A 60 -3.57 3.39 12.30
CA VAL A 60 -2.91 4.38 11.43
C VAL A 60 -3.95 5.31 10.79
N LEU A 61 -4.99 4.76 10.16
CA LEU A 61 -6.02 5.54 9.48
C LEU A 61 -6.90 6.36 10.43
N SER A 62 -7.13 5.86 11.65
CA SER A 62 -7.91 6.59 12.67
C SER A 62 -7.11 7.74 13.27
N GLY A 63 -5.80 7.55 13.52
CA GLY A 63 -4.90 8.59 14.03
C GLY A 63 -4.78 9.81 13.11
N GLU A 64 -5.09 9.66 11.82
CA GLU A 64 -5.13 10.79 10.87
C GLU A 64 -6.33 11.71 11.05
N SER A 65 -7.38 11.27 11.76
CA SER A 65 -8.58 12.07 12.02
C SER A 65 -8.51 12.88 13.32
N SER A 66 -7.64 12.51 14.26
CA SER A 66 -7.68 13.02 15.64
C SER A 66 -6.61 14.07 15.99
N GLY A 67 -5.84 14.57 15.02
CA GLY A 67 -4.83 15.64 15.23
C GLY A 67 -3.62 15.28 16.11
N ALA A 68 -3.68 14.19 16.88
CA ALA A 68 -2.54 13.59 17.57
C ALA A 68 -1.54 13.04 16.55
N ALA A 69 -0.24 13.28 16.79
CA ALA A 69 0.85 13.08 15.82
C ALA A 69 0.68 11.80 14.96
N PRO A 70 0.19 11.93 13.71
CA PRO A 70 -0.10 10.78 12.84
C PRO A 70 1.11 9.85 12.74
N ALA A 71 2.32 10.44 12.78
CA ALA A 71 3.62 9.78 12.72
C ALA A 71 3.87 8.71 13.80
N ALA A 72 3.23 8.77 14.98
CA ALA A 72 3.48 7.77 16.03
C ALA A 72 2.92 6.39 15.61
N ALA A 73 1.70 6.33 15.07
CA ALA A 73 1.09 5.09 14.62
C ALA A 73 1.89 4.40 13.51
N TRP A 74 2.41 5.18 12.56
CA TRP A 74 3.26 4.69 11.48
C TRP A 74 4.56 4.03 11.99
N LYS A 75 5.12 4.50 13.11
CA LYS A 75 6.32 3.88 13.72
C LYS A 75 6.02 2.49 14.28
N TYR A 76 4.87 2.28 14.90
CA TYR A 76 4.44 0.96 15.38
C TYR A 76 4.14 0.01 14.22
N ALA A 77 3.53 0.52 13.15
CA ALA A 77 3.35 -0.24 11.91
C ALA A 77 4.70 -0.70 11.33
N GLU A 78 5.67 0.20 11.18
CA GLU A 78 7.04 -0.14 10.71
C GLU A 78 7.70 -1.17 11.63
N ALA A 79 7.62 -1.00 12.95
CA ALA A 79 8.20 -1.93 13.91
C ALA A 79 7.57 -3.34 13.82
N ALA A 80 6.25 -3.42 13.63
CA ALA A 80 5.55 -4.68 13.43
C ALA A 80 5.99 -5.41 12.16
N LEU A 81 6.19 -4.68 11.06
CA LEU A 81 6.68 -5.25 9.80
C LEU A 81 8.14 -5.69 9.92
N ALA A 82 9.00 -4.88 10.54
CA ALA A 82 10.39 -5.21 10.79
C ALA A 82 10.54 -6.47 11.66
N ALA A 83 9.67 -6.64 12.66
CA ALA A 83 9.60 -7.82 13.52
C ALA A 83 8.83 -9.00 12.90
N ARG A 84 8.32 -8.88 11.66
CA ARG A 84 7.53 -9.90 10.95
C ARG A 84 6.26 -10.35 11.69
N LEU A 85 5.69 -9.47 12.50
CA LEU A 85 4.50 -9.73 13.31
C LEU A 85 3.21 -9.54 12.51
N ALA A 86 3.17 -8.53 11.64
CA ALA A 86 2.03 -8.25 10.75
C ALA A 86 2.41 -8.57 9.30
N SER A 87 1.44 -8.89 8.44
CA SER A 87 1.67 -9.06 6.99
C SER A 87 1.94 -7.72 6.29
N PRO A 88 3.13 -7.50 5.71
CA PRO A 88 3.36 -6.31 4.88
C PRO A 88 2.40 -6.20 3.69
N ALA A 89 2.09 -7.31 3.02
CA ALA A 89 1.23 -7.29 1.82
C ALA A 89 -0.18 -6.77 2.15
N LEU A 90 -0.77 -7.33 3.22
CA LEU A 90 -2.10 -6.92 3.67
C LEU A 90 -2.10 -5.48 4.20
N LEU A 91 -1.11 -5.11 5.03
CA LEU A 91 -1.04 -3.75 5.57
C LEU A 91 -0.90 -2.70 4.45
N LEU A 92 0.00 -2.93 3.49
CA LEU A 92 0.19 -2.04 2.33
C LEU A 92 -1.09 -1.96 1.48
N THR A 93 -1.78 -3.08 1.28
CA THR A 93 -3.08 -3.12 0.58
C THR A 93 -4.10 -2.21 1.26
N LEU A 94 -4.32 -2.39 2.56
CA LEU A 94 -5.31 -1.64 3.31
C LEU A 94 -5.00 -0.13 3.29
N LEU A 95 -3.73 0.23 3.47
CA LEU A 95 -3.30 1.62 3.42
C LEU A 95 -3.42 2.21 2.01
N SER A 96 -3.08 1.47 0.95
CA SER A 96 -3.11 1.95 -0.43
C SER A 96 -4.49 2.50 -0.82
N SER A 97 -5.56 1.75 -0.48
CA SER A 97 -6.95 2.10 -0.79
C SER A 97 -7.46 3.40 -0.14
N ARG A 98 -6.77 3.90 0.89
CA ARG A 98 -7.20 5.07 1.68
C ARG A 98 -6.22 6.24 1.61
N VAL A 99 -4.92 5.95 1.58
CA VAL A 99 -3.85 6.96 1.61
C VAL A 99 -3.58 7.52 0.21
N ILE A 100 -3.58 6.68 -0.83
CA ILE A 100 -3.29 7.10 -2.21
C ILE A 100 -4.34 8.11 -2.74
N PRO A 101 -5.66 7.90 -2.56
CA PRO A 101 -6.66 8.87 -3.01
C PRO A 101 -6.56 10.21 -2.26
N GLN A 102 -5.99 10.21 -1.06
CA GLN A 102 -5.85 11.40 -0.21
C GLN A 102 -4.46 12.06 -0.34
N ARG A 103 -3.60 11.63 -1.28
CA ARG A 103 -2.20 12.06 -1.36
C ARG A 103 -2.00 13.58 -1.46
N VAL A 104 -2.90 14.28 -2.14
CA VAL A 104 -2.85 15.75 -2.28
C VAL A 104 -3.23 16.43 -0.96
N ALA A 105 -4.30 15.95 -0.31
CA ALA A 105 -4.79 16.50 0.95
C ALA A 105 -3.89 16.13 2.15
N ARG A 106 -3.25 14.95 2.10
CA ARG A 106 -2.42 14.38 3.18
C ARG A 106 -1.06 13.88 2.65
N PRO A 107 -0.20 14.79 2.17
CA PRO A 107 1.08 14.40 1.56
C PRO A 107 2.04 13.72 2.54
N THR A 108 1.94 13.99 3.84
CA THR A 108 2.74 13.32 4.87
C THR A 108 2.36 11.85 5.02
N ALA A 109 1.07 11.52 4.99
CA ALA A 109 0.60 10.13 5.05
C ALA A 109 1.07 9.35 3.82
N TYR A 110 0.92 9.96 2.63
CA TYR A 110 1.41 9.35 1.39
C TYR A 110 2.93 9.15 1.41
N ARG A 111 3.70 10.12 1.93
CA ARG A 111 5.14 9.93 2.13
C ARG A 111 5.45 8.70 2.99
N LEU A 112 4.78 8.55 4.13
CA LEU A 112 5.02 7.43 5.04
C LEU A 112 4.62 6.09 4.41
N TYR A 113 3.54 6.07 3.62
CA TYR A 113 3.16 4.91 2.80
C TYR A 113 4.25 4.54 1.79
N LEU A 114 4.77 5.49 1.01
CA LEU A 114 5.82 5.23 0.02
C LEU A 114 7.09 4.67 0.68
N GLU A 115 7.45 5.19 1.86
CA GLU A 115 8.60 4.72 2.63
C GLU A 115 8.41 3.28 3.17
N LEU A 116 7.22 2.95 3.66
CA LEU A 116 6.86 1.57 4.03
C LEU A 116 6.91 0.63 2.83
N LEU A 117 6.35 1.06 1.69
CA LEU A 117 6.36 0.31 0.45
C LEU A 117 7.79 0.05 -0.03
N ARG A 118 8.67 1.05 0.04
CA ARG A 118 10.10 0.92 -0.28
C ARG A 118 10.80 -0.13 0.56
N ARG A 119 10.52 -0.20 1.87
CA ARG A 119 11.21 -1.13 2.80
C ARG A 119 10.65 -2.55 2.80
N HIS A 120 9.36 -2.71 2.56
CA HIS A 120 8.66 -3.99 2.79
C HIS A 120 7.89 -4.51 1.57
N GLY A 121 7.58 -3.67 0.59
CA GLY A 121 6.86 -4.03 -0.64
C GLY A 121 7.60 -5.02 -1.54
N PHE A 122 8.90 -5.21 -1.35
CA PHE A 122 9.70 -6.19 -2.11
C PHE A 122 9.93 -7.50 -1.35
N LYS A 123 9.40 -7.64 -0.13
CA LYS A 123 9.57 -8.83 0.73
C LYS A 123 8.37 -9.78 0.71
N LEU A 124 7.50 -9.67 -0.29
CA LEU A 124 6.24 -10.44 -0.37
C LEU A 124 6.43 -11.95 -0.53
N CYS A 125 7.47 -12.40 -1.23
CA CYS A 125 7.69 -13.83 -1.50
C CYS A 125 7.83 -14.68 -0.22
N PHE A 126 8.28 -14.08 0.89
CA PHE A 126 8.41 -14.78 2.18
C PHE A 126 7.08 -14.98 2.90
N GLN A 127 6.08 -14.13 2.66
CA GLN A 127 4.77 -14.21 3.30
C GLN A 127 3.91 -15.33 2.68
N MET A 128 4.06 -15.57 1.38
CA MET A 128 3.24 -16.56 0.67
C MET A 128 3.59 -18.01 0.99
N LYS A 129 4.65 -18.24 1.80
CA LYS A 129 5.00 -19.55 2.36
C LYS A 129 4.46 -19.77 3.77
N ALA A 130 3.85 -18.74 4.39
CA ALA A 130 3.32 -18.83 5.74
C ALA A 130 1.97 -19.58 5.77
N ALA A 131 1.64 -20.15 6.93
CA ALA A 131 0.42 -20.94 7.12
C ALA A 131 -0.87 -20.13 6.88
N ASN A 132 -0.82 -18.81 7.12
CA ASN A 132 -1.93 -17.86 6.95
C ASN A 132 -2.05 -17.26 5.52
N SER A 133 -1.24 -17.72 4.56
CA SER A 133 -1.16 -17.11 3.22
C SER A 133 -2.51 -17.08 2.49
N ASN A 134 -3.35 -18.11 2.64
CA ASN A 134 -4.67 -18.17 2.01
C ASN A 134 -5.62 -17.07 2.52
N LYS A 135 -5.66 -16.86 3.84
CA LYS A 135 -6.50 -15.83 4.46
C LYS A 135 -6.02 -14.43 4.08
N ILE A 136 -4.71 -14.19 4.12
CA ILE A 136 -4.08 -12.93 3.70
C ILE A 136 -4.43 -12.63 2.24
N ARG A 137 -4.29 -13.62 1.36
CA ARG A 137 -4.58 -13.51 -0.07
C ARG A 137 -6.03 -13.13 -0.32
N GLN A 138 -6.97 -13.79 0.36
CA GLN A 138 -8.39 -13.46 0.24
C GLN A 138 -8.68 -12.04 0.72
N LEU A 139 -8.14 -11.62 1.87
CA LEU A 139 -8.34 -10.25 2.36
C LEU A 139 -7.78 -9.19 1.41
N ILE A 140 -6.63 -9.45 0.79
CA ILE A 140 -6.07 -8.55 -0.22
C ILE A 140 -6.96 -8.52 -1.46
N ASP A 141 -7.43 -9.69 -1.92
CA ASP A 141 -8.34 -9.79 -3.07
C ASP A 141 -9.64 -9.04 -2.83
N ASP A 142 -10.24 -9.18 -1.64
CA ASP A 142 -11.46 -8.49 -1.25
C ASP A 142 -11.28 -6.95 -1.18
N ASN A 143 -10.06 -6.46 -0.93
CA ASN A 143 -9.78 -5.03 -0.82
C ASN A 143 -9.37 -4.39 -2.16
N LEU A 144 -8.68 -5.12 -3.03
CA LEU A 144 -8.18 -4.63 -4.32
C LEU A 144 -9.00 -5.17 -5.51
N ASN A 145 -9.92 -6.09 -5.29
CA ASN A 145 -10.67 -6.79 -6.33
C ASN A 145 -9.76 -7.41 -7.41
N LEU A 146 -8.62 -8.01 -7.02
CA LEU A 146 -7.61 -8.50 -7.97
C LEU A 146 -8.19 -9.54 -8.92
N SER A 147 -8.98 -10.49 -8.40
CA SER A 147 -9.64 -11.55 -9.17
C SER A 147 -10.64 -10.99 -10.17
N GLN A 148 -11.31 -9.90 -9.84
CA GLN A 148 -12.21 -9.19 -10.76
C GLN A 148 -11.42 -8.42 -11.84
N ILE A 149 -10.30 -7.80 -11.47
CA ILE A 149 -9.48 -6.99 -12.38
C ILE A 149 -8.73 -7.86 -13.39
N PHE A 150 -8.09 -8.92 -12.92
CA PHE A 150 -7.25 -9.79 -13.75
C PHE A 150 -8.02 -10.97 -14.33
N GLY A 151 -9.22 -11.27 -13.81
CA GLY A 151 -10.08 -12.33 -14.31
C GLY A 151 -9.61 -13.74 -13.94
N PHE A 152 -8.61 -13.86 -13.07
CA PHE A 152 -8.13 -15.14 -12.55
C PHE A 152 -8.55 -15.28 -11.10
N SER A 153 -9.33 -16.33 -10.79
CA SER A 153 -9.54 -16.74 -9.40
C SER A 153 -8.25 -17.41 -8.92
N ALA A 154 -7.35 -16.59 -8.38
CA ALA A 154 -6.23 -16.91 -7.51
C ALA A 154 -5.80 -18.39 -7.53
N CYS A 155 -5.14 -18.82 -8.61
CA CYS A 155 -4.88 -20.24 -8.85
C CYS A 155 -3.51 -20.70 -8.31
N GLU A 156 -2.53 -19.80 -8.13
CA GLU A 156 -1.23 -20.14 -7.53
C GLU A 156 -0.63 -18.94 -6.77
N PRO A 157 0.14 -19.15 -5.68
CA PRO A 157 0.77 -18.07 -4.92
C PRO A 157 1.69 -17.16 -5.75
N GLY A 158 2.35 -17.72 -6.77
CA GLY A 158 3.21 -16.97 -7.67
C GLY A 158 2.43 -15.98 -8.55
N VAL A 159 1.30 -16.42 -9.11
CA VAL A 159 0.41 -15.58 -9.92
C VAL A 159 -0.14 -14.43 -9.08
N PHE A 160 -0.57 -14.72 -7.86
CA PHE A 160 -1.09 -13.70 -6.95
C PHE A 160 -0.05 -12.61 -6.61
N ILE A 161 1.22 -12.98 -6.40
CA ILE A 161 2.29 -11.98 -6.17
C ILE A 161 2.41 -11.05 -7.39
N VAL A 162 2.35 -11.60 -8.60
CA VAL A 162 2.45 -10.80 -9.83
C VAL A 162 1.25 -9.86 -9.96
N GLU A 163 0.03 -10.33 -9.73
CA GLU A 163 -1.19 -9.52 -9.74
C GLU A 163 -1.13 -8.39 -8.70
N PHE A 164 -0.69 -8.70 -7.49
CA PHE A 164 -0.53 -7.71 -6.44
C PHE A 164 0.52 -6.64 -6.81
N VAL A 165 1.70 -7.07 -7.28
CA VAL A 165 2.77 -6.14 -7.70
C VAL A 165 2.30 -5.26 -8.85
N LEU A 166 1.58 -5.84 -9.83
CA LEU A 166 1.03 -5.11 -10.97
C LEU A 166 -0.03 -4.11 -10.52
N CYS A 167 -0.89 -4.48 -9.57
CA CYS A 167 -1.89 -3.59 -8.98
C CYS A 167 -1.25 -2.38 -8.29
N ILE A 168 -0.24 -2.61 -7.44
CA ILE A 168 0.48 -1.51 -6.78
C ILE A 168 1.20 -0.64 -7.80
N LEU A 169 1.86 -1.25 -8.79
CA LEU A 169 2.51 -0.53 -9.88
C LEU A 169 1.52 0.37 -10.62
N TRP A 170 0.32 -0.15 -10.95
CA TRP A 170 -0.72 0.64 -11.60
C TRP A 170 -1.20 1.81 -10.76
N GLN A 171 -1.46 1.59 -9.47
CA GLN A 171 -1.85 2.67 -8.57
C GLN A 171 -0.77 3.77 -8.53
N LEU A 172 0.52 3.40 -8.50
CA LEU A 172 1.61 4.38 -8.52
C LEU A 172 1.72 5.12 -9.86
N VAL A 173 1.60 4.42 -10.99
CA VAL A 173 1.63 5.02 -12.33
C VAL A 173 0.46 5.99 -12.48
N ASP A 174 -0.76 5.57 -12.13
CA ASP A 174 -1.94 6.42 -12.17
C ASP A 174 -1.74 7.67 -11.31
N THR A 175 -1.15 7.54 -10.11
CA THR A 175 -0.86 8.73 -9.30
C THR A 175 0.18 9.66 -9.91
N ALA A 176 1.26 9.13 -10.49
CA ALA A 176 2.29 9.95 -11.10
C ALA A 176 1.74 10.71 -12.32
N LEU A 177 0.91 10.05 -13.13
CA LEU A 177 0.25 10.68 -14.28
C LEU A 177 -0.80 11.73 -13.85
N ASP A 178 -1.57 11.48 -12.78
CA ASP A 178 -2.54 12.44 -12.26
C ASP A 178 -1.84 13.67 -11.65
N ASP A 179 -0.73 13.48 -10.93
CA ASP A 179 0.04 14.56 -10.30
C ASP A 179 0.68 15.49 -11.35
N GLU A 180 1.09 14.95 -12.50
CA GLU A 180 1.64 15.71 -13.63
C GLU A 180 0.54 16.20 -14.62
N SER A 181 -0.75 16.04 -14.27
CA SER A 181 -1.92 16.38 -15.11
C SER A 181 -2.01 15.65 -16.47
N LEU A 182 -1.22 14.59 -16.65
CA LEU A 182 -1.15 13.82 -17.91
C LEU A 182 -2.36 12.91 -18.12
N LEU A 183 -3.09 12.53 -17.07
CA LEU A 183 -4.35 11.78 -17.20
C LEU A 183 -5.45 12.58 -17.92
N GLU A 184 -5.39 13.91 -17.88
CA GLU A 184 -6.35 14.78 -18.58
C GLU A 184 -6.15 14.78 -20.10
N LEU A 185 -4.99 14.29 -20.57
CA LEU A 185 -4.61 14.20 -21.99
C LEU A 185 -4.99 12.85 -22.62
N THR A 186 -5.31 11.83 -21.83
CA THR A 186 -5.76 10.53 -22.35
C THR A 186 -7.27 10.53 -22.63
N PRO A 187 -7.72 10.11 -23.83
CA PRO A 187 -9.13 10.17 -24.24
C PRO A 187 -10.06 9.27 -23.41
N GLU A 188 -9.51 8.34 -22.62
CA GLU A 188 -10.27 7.37 -21.83
C GLU A 188 -10.71 7.87 -20.44
N LYS A 189 -10.24 9.05 -19.98
CA LYS A 189 -10.73 9.82 -18.80
C LYS A 189 -11.07 9.04 -17.50
N LYS A 190 -10.65 7.80 -17.35
CA LYS A 190 -11.01 6.95 -16.22
C LYS A 190 -9.77 6.29 -15.69
N ALA A 191 -9.17 6.89 -14.67
CA ALA A 191 -8.30 6.13 -13.79
C ALA A 191 -9.09 4.91 -13.30
N GLN A 192 -8.51 3.71 -13.42
CA GLN A 192 -9.14 2.49 -12.93
C GLN A 192 -9.31 2.53 -11.41
N TRP A 193 -8.46 3.32 -10.75
CA TRP A 193 -8.45 3.52 -9.31
C TRP A 193 -8.92 4.93 -8.94
N PRO A 194 -9.56 5.10 -7.78
CA PRO A 194 -9.92 6.43 -7.28
C PRO A 194 -8.65 7.24 -6.99
N THR A 195 -8.21 8.03 -7.97
CA THR A 195 -7.07 8.95 -7.84
C THR A 195 -7.47 10.26 -7.18
N ARG A 196 -8.76 10.62 -7.19
CA ARG A 196 -9.29 11.83 -6.55
C ARG A 196 -10.45 11.48 -5.60
N PRO A 197 -10.61 12.20 -4.49
CA PRO A 197 -11.74 12.02 -3.59
C PRO A 197 -13.00 12.63 -4.21
N GLN A 198 -13.68 11.90 -5.09
CA GLN A 198 -15.03 12.27 -5.54
C GLN A 198 -15.97 11.07 -5.32
N ASP A 199 -16.51 11.01 -4.09
CA ASP A 199 -17.82 10.44 -3.69
C ASP A 199 -17.94 10.21 -2.15
N ILE A 200 -17.31 11.04 -1.32
CA ILE A 200 -17.69 11.18 0.09
C ILE A 200 -17.79 12.67 0.41
N SER A 201 -18.93 13.25 0.08
CA SER A 201 -19.35 14.58 0.50
C SER A 201 -19.71 14.57 2.00
N ALA A 202 -18.73 14.40 2.89
CA ALA A 202 -18.92 14.59 4.33
C ALA A 202 -17.60 14.50 5.11
N PHE A 203 -16.60 15.32 4.79
CA PHE A 203 -15.60 15.72 5.80
C PHE A 203 -14.83 16.94 5.32
N GLU A 204 -15.54 18.06 5.21
CA GLU A 204 -14.91 19.38 5.13
C GLU A 204 -14.35 19.70 6.52
N VAL A 205 -13.16 19.18 6.81
CA VAL A 205 -12.43 19.49 8.02
C VAL A 205 -11.12 20.14 7.60
N SER A 206 -11.19 21.47 7.56
CA SER A 206 -10.13 22.39 7.23
C SER A 206 -8.97 22.23 8.21
N PHE A 207 -7.91 21.51 7.85
CA PHE A 207 -6.69 21.48 8.65
C PHE A 207 -5.41 21.41 7.82
N SER A 208 -4.70 22.54 7.79
CA SER A 208 -3.34 22.67 8.33
C SER A 208 -2.84 24.10 8.11
N GLU A 209 -2.42 24.80 9.16
CA GLU A 209 -1.61 26.04 9.12
C GLU A 209 -0.16 25.76 8.66
N GLN A 210 0.05 24.85 7.71
CA GLN A 210 1.35 24.68 7.07
C GLN A 210 1.43 25.65 5.89
N LYS A 211 2.52 26.42 5.83
CA LYS A 211 2.78 27.30 4.69
C LYS A 211 2.62 26.49 3.38
N PRO A 212 1.84 26.95 2.41
CA PRO A 212 1.52 26.21 1.18
C PRO A 212 2.79 25.72 0.46
N GLU A 213 3.86 26.51 0.50
CA GLU A 213 5.18 26.16 -0.04
C GLU A 213 5.78 24.85 0.53
N LYS A 214 5.57 24.56 1.82
CA LYS A 214 6.07 23.32 2.45
C LYS A 214 5.29 22.10 1.97
N ILE A 215 3.97 22.25 1.78
CA ILE A 215 3.07 21.22 1.29
C ILE A 215 3.43 20.88 -0.16
N GLU A 216 3.58 21.89 -1.02
CA GLU A 216 3.98 21.70 -2.42
C GLU A 216 5.36 21.05 -2.56
N LYS A 217 6.33 21.47 -1.74
CA LYS A 217 7.65 20.86 -1.72
C LYS A 217 7.56 19.38 -1.35
N LEU A 218 6.74 19.04 -0.35
CA LEU A 218 6.55 17.65 0.07
C LEU A 218 5.87 16.82 -1.02
N GLN A 219 4.84 17.36 -1.68
CA GLN A 219 4.18 16.74 -2.82
C GLN A 219 5.16 16.45 -3.96
N ARG A 220 5.97 17.43 -4.38
CA ARG A 220 7.01 17.23 -5.42
C ARG A 220 8.00 16.13 -5.04
N MET A 221 8.46 16.10 -3.80
CA MET A 221 9.35 15.04 -3.36
C MET A 221 8.64 13.67 -3.31
N ASN A 222 7.35 13.63 -3.02
CA ASN A 222 6.58 12.38 -3.08
C ASN A 222 6.48 11.87 -4.51
N SER A 223 6.21 12.74 -5.49
CA SER A 223 6.18 12.39 -6.91
C SER A 223 7.51 11.77 -7.37
N VAL A 224 8.65 12.35 -6.96
CA VAL A 224 9.98 11.79 -7.25
C VAL A 224 10.13 10.36 -6.68
N ILE A 225 9.72 10.14 -5.43
CA ILE A 225 9.81 8.80 -4.81
C ILE A 225 8.85 7.82 -5.48
N THR A 226 7.66 8.25 -5.88
CA THR A 226 6.71 7.44 -6.64
C THR A 226 7.34 6.97 -7.95
N ILE A 227 7.98 7.88 -8.70
CA ILE A 227 8.70 7.55 -9.94
C ILE A 227 9.87 6.60 -9.67
N GLU A 228 10.67 6.83 -8.61
CA GLU A 228 11.74 5.91 -8.21
C GLU A 228 11.22 4.51 -7.90
N LEU A 229 10.08 4.40 -7.20
CA LEU A 229 9.47 3.12 -6.85
C LEU A 229 8.92 2.40 -8.08
N ILE A 230 8.30 3.12 -9.02
CA ILE A 230 7.91 2.60 -10.33
C ILE A 230 9.15 2.02 -11.04
N GLY A 231 10.23 2.81 -11.11
CA GLY A 231 11.51 2.37 -11.68
C GLY A 231 12.04 1.10 -11.03
N HIS A 232 12.05 1.01 -9.70
CA HIS A 232 12.48 -0.20 -8.97
C HIS A 232 11.60 -1.42 -9.22
N LEU A 233 10.27 -1.24 -9.28
CA LEU A 233 9.32 -2.32 -9.57
C LEU A 233 9.50 -2.86 -11.00
N LEU A 234 9.78 -1.97 -11.96
CA LEU A 234 10.06 -2.34 -13.35
C LEU A 234 11.47 -2.92 -13.55
N HIS A 235 12.48 -2.41 -12.85
CA HIS A 235 13.88 -2.82 -13.02
C HIS A 235 14.21 -4.19 -12.39
N ASN A 236 13.55 -4.57 -11.30
CA ASN A 236 13.68 -5.92 -10.70
C ASN A 236 13.28 -7.07 -11.66
N LYS A 237 12.76 -6.75 -12.85
CA LYS A 237 12.44 -7.65 -13.96
C LYS A 237 13.66 -8.15 -14.75
N ALA A 238 14.82 -7.48 -14.68
CA ALA A 238 15.97 -7.85 -15.52
C ALA A 238 16.64 -9.19 -15.16
N ASN A 239 16.41 -9.73 -13.95
CA ASN A 239 17.08 -10.95 -13.45
C ASN A 239 16.15 -12.19 -13.32
N SER A 240 14.88 -12.08 -13.72
CA SER A 240 13.88 -13.17 -13.61
C SER A 240 13.00 -13.17 -14.85
N VAL A 241 13.62 -13.41 -16.00
CA VAL A 241 13.01 -13.39 -17.33
C VAL A 241 12.30 -14.72 -17.59
N GLY A 242 10.97 -14.68 -17.66
CA GLY A 242 10.16 -15.82 -18.10
C GLY A 242 8.67 -15.62 -17.84
N THR A 243 8.28 -15.58 -16.56
CA THR A 243 6.86 -15.67 -16.17
C THR A 243 6.15 -14.32 -16.17
N ILE A 244 6.83 -13.24 -15.78
CA ILE A 244 6.24 -11.88 -15.75
C ILE A 244 6.11 -11.29 -17.17
N HIS A 245 6.94 -11.73 -18.12
CA HIS A 245 6.78 -11.32 -19.52
C HIS A 245 5.46 -11.85 -20.09
N LEU A 246 5.01 -13.05 -19.71
CA LEU A 246 3.71 -13.54 -20.17
C LEU A 246 2.55 -12.78 -19.53
N SER A 247 2.57 -12.50 -18.22
CA SER A 247 1.48 -11.75 -17.57
C SER A 247 1.46 -10.27 -17.97
N VAL A 248 2.62 -9.62 -18.12
CA VAL A 248 2.69 -8.26 -18.65
C VAL A 248 2.30 -8.25 -20.12
N THR A 249 2.71 -9.20 -20.97
CA THR A 249 2.27 -9.24 -22.38
C THR A 249 0.83 -9.72 -22.56
N ILE A 250 0.23 -10.45 -21.63
CA ILE A 250 -1.20 -10.86 -21.67
C ILE A 250 -2.09 -9.72 -21.14
N THR A 251 -1.68 -9.05 -20.06
CA THR A 251 -2.41 -7.88 -19.51
C THR A 251 -2.17 -6.63 -20.37
N CYS A 252 -0.93 -6.37 -20.80
CA CYS A 252 -0.65 -5.41 -21.89
C CYS A 252 -1.19 -5.91 -23.23
N GLY A 253 -1.42 -7.19 -23.48
CA GLY A 253 -2.05 -7.66 -24.72
C GLY A 253 -3.53 -7.26 -24.79
N LYS A 254 -4.22 -7.29 -23.64
CA LYS A 254 -5.55 -6.67 -23.48
C LYS A 254 -5.50 -5.14 -23.50
N LEU A 255 -4.39 -4.52 -23.06
CA LEU A 255 -4.20 -3.06 -23.07
C LEU A 255 -3.68 -2.48 -24.39
N ILE A 256 -2.89 -3.21 -25.19
CA ILE A 256 -2.42 -2.81 -26.52
C ILE A 256 -3.61 -2.73 -27.49
N HIS A 257 -4.69 -3.45 -27.18
CA HIS A 257 -5.96 -3.29 -27.86
C HIS A 257 -6.72 -2.00 -27.48
N LEU A 258 -6.30 -1.27 -26.44
CA LEU A 258 -6.94 -0.05 -25.95
C LEU A 258 -6.03 1.20 -26.04
N THR A 259 -4.73 1.12 -25.82
CA THR A 259 -3.82 2.27 -26.03
C THR A 259 -2.41 1.82 -26.39
N SER A 260 -1.88 2.41 -27.47
CA SER A 260 -0.50 2.30 -27.93
C SER A 260 0.45 2.86 -26.86
N PHE A 261 1.18 1.97 -26.18
CA PHE A 261 2.14 2.32 -25.13
C PHE A 261 3.39 3.04 -25.70
N ASP A 262 3.63 2.92 -27.01
CA ASP A 262 4.73 3.58 -27.71
C ASP A 262 4.52 5.11 -27.83
N ASP A 263 3.25 5.57 -27.87
CA ASP A 263 2.94 7.01 -27.94
C ASP A 263 3.18 7.73 -26.60
N VAL A 264 3.03 7.02 -25.47
CA VAL A 264 3.22 7.60 -24.12
C VAL A 264 4.70 7.80 -23.82
N LEU A 265 5.55 6.84 -24.19
CA LEU A 265 7.00 6.97 -24.03
C LEU A 265 7.61 7.99 -25.01
N GLY A 266 7.08 8.09 -26.24
CA GLY A 266 7.46 9.14 -27.19
C GLY A 266 7.09 10.55 -26.72
N SER A 267 6.00 10.69 -25.97
CA SER A 267 5.55 11.98 -25.44
C SER A 267 6.43 12.46 -24.27
N ILE A 268 6.94 11.55 -23.43
CA ILE A 268 7.83 11.89 -22.30
C ILE A 268 9.22 12.30 -22.81
N SER A 269 9.74 11.69 -23.88
CA SER A 269 11.04 12.07 -24.44
C SER A 269 11.00 13.41 -25.19
N ALA A 270 9.83 13.87 -25.64
CA ALA A 270 9.67 15.12 -26.37
C ALA A 270 9.60 16.36 -25.46
N VAL A 271 9.26 16.19 -24.19
CA VAL A 271 9.20 17.28 -23.20
C VAL A 271 10.60 17.65 -22.68
N ASP A 272 11.56 16.72 -22.70
CA ASP A 272 12.94 16.95 -22.26
C ASP A 272 13.84 17.57 -23.36
N SER A 273 13.24 18.07 -24.44
CA SER A 273 13.94 18.67 -25.60
C SER A 273 13.40 20.04 -26.02
N ARG A 274 12.75 20.79 -25.11
CA ARG A 274 12.36 22.19 -25.34
C ARG A 274 12.77 23.11 -24.20
#